data_AF-A0A0Z8F5L5-F1
#
_entry.id   AF-A0A0Z8F5L5-F1
#
_cell.length_a   1.000
_cell.length_b   1.000
_cell.length_c   1.000
_cell.angle_alpha   90.00
_cell.angle_beta   90.00
_cell.angle_gamma   90.00
#
_symmetry.space_group_name_H-M   'P 1'
#
loop_
_entity.id
_entity.type
_entity.pdbx_description
1 polymer ?
#
loop_
_entity_poly.entity_id
_entity_poly.type
_entity_poly.pdbx_seq_one_letter_code
_entity_poly.pdbx_strand_id
1 'polypeptide(L)'
;METREKIMEELINLILNPTTTAEERKLLVAYKQEFERTRDTERTILALAESIRKLAVRNVFYRISLSPGLSQFYKKISAYGEWEKNLGRGLIAIGIIR
;
A
#
# COMPACT_ATOMS: atom_id res chain seq x y z
N MET A 1 6.51 4.59 -13.83
CA MET A 1 6.52 3.42 -12.92
C MET A 1 7.36 3.78 -11.72
N GLU A 2 6.87 3.61 -10.49
CA GLU A 2 7.70 3.89 -9.31
C GLU A 2 8.61 2.72 -8.98
N THR A 3 9.86 3.06 -8.66
CA THR A 3 10.88 2.09 -8.29
C THR A 3 10.64 1.58 -6.87
N ARG A 4 10.94 0.30 -6.61
CA ARG A 4 10.93 -0.34 -5.28
C ARG A 4 11.54 0.54 -4.18
N GLU A 5 12.63 1.23 -4.51
CA GLU A 5 13.33 2.15 -3.60
C GLU A 5 12.43 3.29 -3.11
N LYS A 6 11.63 3.90 -3.98
CA LYS A 6 10.70 4.99 -3.60
C LYS A 6 9.61 4.51 -2.66
N ILE A 7 9.08 3.31 -2.92
CA ILE A 7 8.06 2.69 -2.05
C ILE A 7 8.66 2.38 -0.68
N MET A 8 9.89 1.88 -0.63
CA MET A 8 10.60 1.62 0.61
C MET A 8 10.91 2.89 1.39
N GLU A 9 11.34 3.95 0.71
CA GLU A 9 11.59 5.26 1.31
C GLU A 9 10.31 5.83 1.95
N GLU A 10 9.19 5.84 1.21
CA GLU A 10 7.91 6.30 1.74
C GLU A 10 7.43 5.44 2.91
N LEU A 11 7.60 4.12 2.83
CA LEU A 11 7.25 3.21 3.91
C LEU A 11 8.07 3.52 5.18
N ILE A 12 9.36 3.77 5.06
CA ILE A 12 10.22 4.18 6.19
C ILE A 12 9.78 5.55 6.72
N ASN A 13 9.49 6.52 5.85
CA ASN A 13 9.00 7.83 6.27
C ASN A 13 7.69 7.73 7.06
N LEU A 14 6.77 6.85 6.65
CA LEU A 14 5.55 6.57 7.41
C LEU A 14 5.84 5.88 8.73
N ILE A 15 6.79 4.94 8.78
CA ILE A 15 7.21 4.30 10.03
C ILE A 15 7.77 5.32 11.02
N LEU A 16 8.40 6.40 10.57
CA LEU A 16 8.96 7.44 11.43
C LEU A 16 7.97 8.56 11.75
N ASN A 17 6.89 8.69 10.98
CA ASN A 17 5.93 9.78 11.14
C ASN A 17 5.22 9.72 12.51
N PRO A 18 5.20 10.81 13.29
CA PRO A 18 4.56 10.83 14.61
C PRO A 18 3.03 10.66 14.54
N THR A 19 2.40 11.00 13.42
CA THR A 19 0.94 10.87 13.23
C THR A 19 0.51 9.43 12.92
N THR A 20 1.46 8.54 12.60
CA THR A 20 1.20 7.13 12.34
C THR A 20 0.97 6.39 13.66
N THR A 21 -0.20 5.76 13.77
CA THR A 21 -0.61 5.07 15.00
C THR A 21 0.26 3.84 15.28
N ALA A 22 0.23 3.33 16.51
CA ALA A 22 1.01 2.13 16.88
C ALA A 22 0.64 0.90 16.03
N GLU A 23 -0.66 0.71 15.76
CA GLU A 23 -1.17 -0.39 14.94
C GLU A 23 -0.70 -0.29 13.48
N GLU A 24 -0.78 0.91 12.90
CA GLU A 24 -0.29 1.18 11.55
C GLU A 24 1.22 0.96 11.45
N ARG A 25 1.97 1.45 12.44
CA ARG A 25 3.43 1.31 12.50
C ARG A 25 3.84 -0.16 12.59
N LYS A 26 3.14 -0.95 13.39
CA LYS A 26 3.37 -2.40 13.49
C LYS A 26 3.17 -3.09 12.14
N LEU A 27 2.10 -2.75 11.41
CA LEU A 27 1.85 -3.24 10.06
C LEU A 27 2.98 -2.85 9.10
N LEU A 28 3.37 -1.57 9.08
CA LEU A 28 4.42 -1.08 8.18
C LEU A 28 5.79 -1.71 8.46
N VAL A 29 6.17 -1.88 9.72
CA VAL A 29 7.43 -2.53 10.11
C VAL A 29 7.47 -3.99 9.66
N ALA A 30 6.37 -4.72 9.79
CA ALA A 30 6.28 -6.09 9.29
C ALA A 30 6.53 -6.15 7.77
N TYR A 31 5.96 -5.20 7.03
CA TYR A 31 6.17 -5.12 5.57
C TYR A 31 7.58 -4.65 5.18
N LYS A 32 8.22 -3.77 5.95
CA LYS A 32 9.64 -3.43 5.74
C LYS A 32 10.51 -4.69 5.74
N GLN A 33 10.31 -5.55 6.73
CA GLN A 33 11.06 -6.81 6.85
C GLN A 33 10.76 -7.75 5.69
N GLU A 34 9.50 -7.83 5.25
CA GLU A 34 9.14 -8.65 4.09
C GLU A 34 9.81 -8.15 2.81
N PHE A 35 9.77 -6.84 2.55
CA PHE A 35 10.47 -6.23 1.41
C PHE A 35 11.98 -6.50 1.42
N GLU A 36 12.62 -6.62 2.59
CA GLU A 36 14.04 -6.98 2.71
C GLU A 36 14.29 -8.46 2.40
N ARG A 37 13.33 -9.34 2.70
CA ARG A 37 13.44 -10.80 2.49
C ARG A 37 13.13 -11.25 1.07
N THR A 38 12.21 -10.59 0.38
CA THR A 38 11.78 -11.00 -0.96
C THR A 38 12.24 -10.04 -2.06
N ARG A 39 12.42 -10.59 -3.27
CA ARG A 39 12.58 -9.80 -4.51
C ARG A 39 11.25 -9.58 -5.24
N ASP A 40 10.20 -10.29 -4.86
CA ASP A 40 8.86 -10.17 -5.43
C ASP A 40 8.16 -8.92 -4.87
N THR A 41 8.51 -7.79 -5.48
CA THR A 41 8.10 -6.45 -5.07
C THR A 41 6.59 -6.28 -5.28
N GLU A 42 6.07 -6.76 -6.40
CA GLU A 42 4.66 -6.58 -6.78
C GLU A 42 3.73 -7.28 -5.81
N ARG A 43 4.01 -8.56 -5.53
CA ARG A 43 3.23 -9.34 -4.57
C ARG A 43 3.27 -8.73 -3.18
N THR A 44 4.42 -8.19 -2.78
CA THR A 44 4.58 -7.53 -1.48
C THR A 44 3.74 -6.25 -1.40
N ILE A 45 3.73 -5.43 -2.46
CA ILE A 45 2.89 -4.22 -2.55
C ILE A 45 1.40 -4.58 -2.50
N LEU A 46 0.98 -5.60 -3.26
CA LEU A 46 -0.40 -6.09 -3.27
C LEU A 46 -0.87 -6.56 -1.89
N ALA A 47 -0.03 -7.34 -1.21
CA ALA A 47 -0.31 -7.83 0.13
C ALA A 47 -0.41 -6.66 1.13
N LEU A 48 0.47 -5.65 1.01
CA LEU A 48 0.45 -4.44 1.83
C LEU A 48 -0.84 -3.66 1.63
N ALA A 49 -1.24 -3.41 0.39
CA ALA A 49 -2.49 -2.73 0.06
C ALA A 49 -3.69 -3.47 0.68
N GLU A 50 -3.77 -4.79 0.54
CA GLU A 50 -4.84 -5.59 1.12
C GLU A 50 -4.84 -5.56 2.66
N SER A 51 -3.65 -5.53 3.28
CA SER A 51 -3.51 -5.45 4.73
C SER A 51 -3.98 -4.10 5.27
N ILE A 52 -3.62 -3.00 4.59
CA ILE A 52 -4.10 -1.65 4.94
C ILE A 52 -5.61 -1.55 4.73
N ARG A 53 -6.15 -2.13 3.65
CA ARG A 53 -7.60 -2.19 3.41
C ARG A 53 -8.32 -2.90 4.55
N LYS A 54 -7.83 -4.07 4.98
CA LYS A 54 -8.40 -4.81 6.13
C LYS A 54 -8.33 -3.98 7.41
N LEU A 55 -7.22 -3.30 7.66
CA LEU A 55 -7.08 -2.37 8.79
C LEU A 55 -8.11 -1.24 8.73
N ALA A 56 -8.32 -0.63 7.55
CA ALA A 56 -9.32 0.41 7.35
C ALA A 56 -10.74 -0.10 7.64
N VAL A 57 -11.12 -1.27 7.12
CA VAL A 57 -12.43 -1.88 7.39
C VAL A 57 -12.61 -2.16 8.88
N ARG A 58 -11.58 -2.68 9.55
CA ARG A 58 -11.60 -2.87 11.01
C ARG A 58 -11.81 -1.54 11.73
N ASN A 59 -11.09 -0.49 11.34
CA ASN A 59 -11.17 0.82 11.98
C ASN A 59 -12.54 1.50 11.80
N VAL A 60 -13.27 1.22 10.72
CA VAL A 60 -14.66 1.67 10.53
C VAL A 60 -15.55 1.21 11.69
N PHE A 61 -15.41 -0.04 12.14
CA PHE A 61 -16.16 -0.56 13.29
C PHE A 61 -15.90 0.26 14.56
N TYR A 62 -14.67 0.76 14.72
CA TYR A 62 -14.25 1.58 15.86
C TYR A 62 -14.41 3.09 15.63
N ARG A 63 -14.98 3.53 14.49
CA ARG A 63 -15.08 4.96 14.08
C ARG A 63 -13.74 5.69 14.05
N ILE A 64 -12.67 4.97 13.75
CA ILE A 64 -11.32 5.50 13.60
C ILE A 64 -10.98 5.56 12.10
N SER A 65 -10.30 6.61 11.66
CA SER A 65 -9.73 6.69 10.32
C SER A 65 -8.28 6.22 10.31
N LEU A 66 -7.77 5.80 9.15
CA LEU A 66 -6.32 5.71 8.97
C LEU A 66 -5.68 7.10 9.14
N SER A 67 -4.41 7.13 9.52
CA SER A 67 -3.63 8.36 9.50
C SER A 67 -3.58 8.96 8.09
N PRO A 68 -3.48 10.30 7.95
CA PRO A 68 -3.45 10.95 6.64
C PRO A 68 -2.34 10.40 5.73
N GLY A 69 -1.15 10.18 6.30
CA GLY A 69 -0.01 9.63 5.57
C GLY A 69 -0.29 8.21 5.05
N LEU A 70 -0.80 7.32 5.90
CA LEU A 70 -1.12 5.96 5.48
C LEU A 70 -2.27 5.92 4.47
N SER A 71 -3.26 6.81 4.61
CA SER A 71 -4.36 6.94 3.65
C SER A 71 -3.87 7.36 2.25
N GLN A 72 -2.94 8.32 2.18
CA GLN A 72 -2.37 8.78 0.92
C GLN A 72 -1.52 7.69 0.26
N PHE A 73 -0.69 7.02 1.07
CA PHE A 73 0.13 5.91 0.62
C PHE A 73 -0.72 4.73 0.12
N TYR A 74 -1.81 4.40 0.83
CA TYR A 74 -2.74 3.36 0.42
C TYR A 74 -3.32 3.61 -0.97
N LYS A 75 -3.83 4.82 -1.24
CA LYS A 75 -4.38 5.18 -2.57
C LYS A 75 -3.37 4.97 -3.69
N LYS A 76 -2.11 5.27 -3.41
CA LYS A 76 -1.01 5.16 -4.35
C LYS A 76 -0.69 3.71 -4.68
N ILE A 77 -0.56 2.85 -3.67
CA ILE A 77 -0.24 1.43 -3.87
C ILE A 77 -1.45 0.59 -4.30
N SER A 78 -2.69 1.01 -4.01
CA SER A 78 -3.88 0.33 -4.49
C SER A 78 -4.05 0.48 -5.99
N ALA A 79 -3.65 1.62 -6.56
CA ALA A 79 -3.62 1.84 -8.01
C ALA A 79 -2.65 0.85 -8.70
N TYR A 80 -1.54 0.49 -8.04
CA TYR A 80 -0.64 -0.58 -8.51
C TYR A 80 -1.39 -1.90 -8.67
N GLY A 81 -2.15 -2.26 -7.63
CA GLY A 81 -2.88 -3.52 -7.62
C GLY A 81 -4.07 -3.58 -8.57
N GLU A 82 -4.75 -2.47 -8.79
CA GLU A 82 -5.77 -2.37 -9.84
C GLU A 82 -5.16 -2.52 -11.22
N TRP A 83 -3.99 -1.91 -11.47
CA TRP A 83 -3.30 -2.04 -12.75
C TRP A 83 -2.87 -3.49 -13.02
N GLU A 84 -2.20 -4.14 -12.08
CA GLU A 84 -1.84 -5.57 -12.14
C GLU A 84 -3.05 -6.49 -12.34
N LYS A 85 -4.11 -6.26 -11.56
CA LYS A 85 -5.35 -7.05 -11.66
C LYS A 85 -6.05 -6.84 -13.00
N ASN A 86 -6.00 -5.63 -13.54
CA ASN A 86 -6.57 -5.32 -14.84
C ASN A 86 -5.74 -5.93 -15.98
N LEU A 87 -4.40 -5.92 -15.88
CA LEU A 87 -3.51 -6.64 -16.80
C LEU A 87 -3.76 -8.15 -16.77
N GLY A 88 -3.77 -8.77 -15.59
CA GLY A 88 -4.01 -10.20 -15.43
C GLY A 88 -5.42 -10.66 -15.85
N ARG A 89 -6.37 -9.72 -15.94
CA ARG A 89 -7.73 -9.96 -16.47
C ARG A 89 -7.89 -9.57 -17.94
N GLY A 90 -6.84 -9.12 -18.62
CA GLY A 90 -6.91 -8.63 -20.01
C GLY A 90 -7.69 -7.32 -20.18
N LEU A 91 -8.03 -6.64 -19.08
CA LEU A 91 -8.74 -5.36 -19.04
C LEU A 91 -7.73 -4.20 -19.12
N ILE A 92 -6.85 -4.19 -20.12
CA ILE A 92 -6.18 -2.93 -20.45
C ILE A 92 -7.24 -2.06 -21.12
N ALA A 93 -7.81 -1.13 -20.37
CA ALA A 93 -8.54 -0.02 -20.96
C ALA A 93 -7.52 0.78 -21.79
N ILE A 94 -7.38 0.40 -23.06
CA ILE A 94 -6.75 1.22 -24.08
C ILE A 94 -7.55 2.52 -24.04
N GLY A 95 -6.92 3.56 -23.48
CA GLY A 95 -7.53 4.88 -23.38
C GLY A 95 -8.13 5.22 -24.74
N ILE A 96 -9.41 5.52 -24.75
CA ILE A 96 -10.07 6.09 -25.92
C ILE A 96 -9.31 7.37 -26.23
N ILE A 97 -8.58 7.33 -27.34
CA ILE A 97 -8.09 8.50 -28.05
C ILE A 97 -9.33 9.33 -28.37
N ARG A 98 -9.44 10.53 -27.78
CA ARG A 98 -9.98 11.72 -28.44
C ARG A 98 -9.34 12.96 -27.85
#